data_AF-A0A7C3H971-F1
#
_entry.id   AF-A0A7C3H971-F1
#
_cell.length_a   1.000
_cell.length_b   1.000
_cell.length_c   1.000
_cell.angle_alpha   90.00
_cell.angle_beta   90.00
_cell.angle_gamma   90.00
#
_symmetry.space_group_name_H-M   'P 1'
#
loop_
_entity.id
_entity.type
_entity.pdbx_description
1 polymer ?
#
loop_
_entity_poly.entity_id
_entity_poly.type
_entity_poly.pdbx_seq_one_letter_code
_entity_poly.pdbx_strand_id
1 'polypeptide(L)'
;MQNDNVTNKLNGAGSGDTLRFFPGTYEVNLVLEYDDVTLKGVDTKNTILKSKDGSSPVITVNGSNASIENFTLLDSELGILVDSPANGPQMKNNVFRLGRNNIAIELNNTNGSEIINNTFYGNLLDIRNSSISTVIKNNIFSNYETLIQATGQEIIAFNCMEKNETAYDNNGNRVNVTPIFVDPDIDTNDFHLESNSACRDLSDTTSDYDDAGAYGGEGFDKVPDAIKITSIAEQNLPEITVYWSESGDYQIDGYKLYYDNKAIYSAAQDVYLTLEDREAALKVIDTGKSLSATISDLNTQALQPVAPTLSILPANNKLILTWNAVENATSYKVYYRANDDVVKTFETGNVTSYEIDGLSNEITYTVWLEAINQLSYYFQVVAYITAEADEFSESYFTKADTKRDIGSPVVSEASQSITIQPEAIVAYPVLPDGHCFIATAAFGYYDAQQVQVLRKFRDNYLKTNKIGRAFIDWYYRHGPYAASIINAHPVLKPMVRALLYPLVIMAELLEKTFVGFLTFIVACLLFIFPKITSRNPLLGPGNK
;
A
#
# COMPACT_ATOMS: atom_id res chain seq x y z
N MET A 1 -10.88 -13.72 8.06
CA MET A 1 -11.23 -12.35 8.53
C MET A 1 -10.01 -11.45 8.31
N GLN A 2 -10.16 -10.13 8.20
CA GLN A 2 -9.03 -9.17 8.23
C GLN A 2 -9.10 -8.38 9.55
N ASN A 3 -7.96 -7.85 10.01
CA ASN A 3 -7.64 -7.47 11.40
C ASN A 3 -8.72 -6.63 12.15
N ASP A 4 -9.41 -5.72 11.48
CA ASP A 4 -10.17 -4.64 12.15
C ASP A 4 -11.56 -5.04 12.73
N ASN A 5 -11.99 -6.30 12.68
CA ASN A 5 -13.35 -6.69 13.11
C ASN A 5 -13.50 -8.08 13.77
N VAL A 6 -12.41 -8.71 14.21
CA VAL A 6 -12.44 -10.09 14.75
C VAL A 6 -13.42 -10.23 15.93
N THR A 7 -13.32 -9.36 16.95
CA THR A 7 -14.18 -9.44 18.15
C THR A 7 -15.66 -9.24 17.83
N ASN A 8 -15.99 -8.32 16.91
CA ASN A 8 -17.38 -8.08 16.51
C ASN A 8 -17.98 -9.28 15.78
N LYS A 9 -17.19 -9.97 14.94
CA LYS A 9 -17.61 -11.18 14.24
C LYS A 9 -17.74 -12.36 15.18
N LEU A 10 -16.83 -12.50 16.15
CA LEU A 10 -16.91 -13.53 17.18
C LEU A 10 -18.16 -13.37 18.04
N ASN A 11 -18.49 -12.13 18.46
CA ASN A 11 -19.71 -11.84 19.21
C ASN A 11 -21.00 -12.11 18.43
N GLY A 12 -20.92 -12.14 17.09
CA GLY A 12 -22.03 -12.48 16.21
C GLY A 12 -22.12 -13.97 15.84
N ALA A 13 -21.12 -14.78 16.21
CA ALA A 13 -21.10 -16.21 15.92
C ALA A 13 -22.07 -16.97 16.82
N GLY A 14 -22.78 -17.94 16.23
CA GLY A 14 -23.65 -18.88 16.93
C GLY A 14 -23.00 -20.26 17.07
N SER A 15 -23.74 -21.18 17.67
CA SER A 15 -23.31 -22.58 17.79
C SER A 15 -23.18 -23.24 16.42
N GLY A 16 -22.07 -23.96 16.20
CA GLY A 16 -21.74 -24.62 14.94
C GLY A 16 -21.03 -23.73 13.89
N ASP A 17 -20.84 -22.44 14.17
CA ASP A 17 -20.18 -21.53 13.24
C ASP A 17 -18.68 -21.81 13.12
N THR A 18 -18.15 -21.68 11.91
CA THR A 18 -16.71 -21.75 11.64
C THR A 18 -16.18 -20.38 11.22
N LEU A 19 -15.27 -19.83 12.01
CA LEU A 19 -14.62 -18.55 11.79
C LEU A 19 -13.22 -18.76 11.21
N ARG A 20 -13.07 -18.48 9.91
CA ARG A 20 -11.77 -18.58 9.23
C ARG A 20 -10.95 -17.29 9.32
N PHE A 21 -9.69 -17.42 9.72
CA PHE A 21 -8.71 -16.34 9.84
C PHE A 21 -7.71 -16.43 8.70
N PHE A 22 -7.51 -15.31 8.02
CA PHE A 22 -6.48 -15.22 7.00
C PHE A 22 -5.15 -14.87 7.66
N PRO A 23 -4.01 -15.23 7.08
CA PRO A 23 -2.71 -14.71 7.48
C PRO A 23 -2.68 -13.23 7.82
N GLY A 24 -1.89 -12.95 8.85
CA GLY A 24 -1.84 -11.68 9.54
C GLY A 24 -1.62 -11.90 11.04
N THR A 25 -1.17 -10.85 11.70
CA THR A 25 -0.98 -10.82 13.16
C THR A 25 -2.17 -10.14 13.81
N TYR A 26 -2.85 -10.84 14.70
CA TYR A 26 -4.04 -10.38 15.40
C TYR A 26 -3.74 -10.20 16.89
N GLU A 27 -3.89 -8.97 17.38
CA GLU A 27 -3.79 -8.65 18.81
C GLU A 27 -5.18 -8.76 19.46
N VAL A 28 -5.46 -9.89 20.10
CA VAL A 28 -6.80 -10.29 20.54
C VAL A 28 -6.78 -11.00 21.90
N ASN A 29 -7.93 -10.95 22.57
CA ASN A 29 -8.29 -11.85 23.66
C ASN A 29 -9.68 -12.38 23.34
N LEU A 30 -9.75 -13.57 22.75
CA LEU A 30 -10.98 -14.18 22.25
C LEU A 30 -11.68 -14.94 23.37
N VAL A 31 -13.01 -14.92 23.39
CA VAL A 31 -13.82 -15.69 24.33
C VAL A 31 -14.87 -16.49 23.54
N LEU A 32 -14.79 -17.81 23.60
CA LEU A 32 -15.71 -18.75 22.96
C LEU A 32 -16.80 -19.14 23.95
N GLU A 33 -17.92 -18.42 23.90
CA GLU A 33 -19.06 -18.63 24.82
C GLU A 33 -20.05 -19.70 24.34
N TYR A 34 -20.11 -19.98 23.04
CA TYR A 34 -21.10 -20.89 22.43
C TYR A 34 -20.50 -22.27 22.13
N ASP A 35 -21.34 -23.29 22.17
CA ASP A 35 -20.97 -24.68 21.86
C ASP A 35 -20.66 -24.85 20.35
N ASP A 36 -19.77 -25.78 20.03
CA ASP A 36 -19.45 -26.21 18.66
C ASP A 36 -18.91 -25.09 17.74
N VAL A 37 -18.25 -24.07 18.31
CA VAL A 37 -17.61 -23.00 17.53
C VAL A 37 -16.22 -23.43 17.07
N THR A 38 -15.93 -23.27 15.78
CA THR A 38 -14.61 -23.55 15.21
C THR A 38 -13.87 -22.26 14.87
N LEU A 39 -12.70 -22.05 15.45
CA LEU A 39 -11.71 -21.07 14.98
C LEU A 39 -10.70 -21.81 14.10
N LYS A 40 -10.46 -21.30 12.89
CA LYS A 40 -9.51 -21.94 11.96
C LYS A 40 -8.64 -20.92 11.23
N GLY A 41 -7.34 -20.99 11.39
CA GLY A 41 -6.40 -20.29 10.52
C GLY A 41 -6.30 -20.93 9.14
N VAL A 42 -6.07 -20.11 8.13
CA VAL A 42 -5.88 -20.58 6.75
C VAL A 42 -4.46 -21.11 6.53
N ASP A 43 -3.49 -20.54 7.23
CA ASP A 43 -2.07 -20.93 7.20
C ASP A 43 -1.52 -20.77 8.62
N THR A 44 -1.03 -21.86 9.19
CA THR A 44 -0.63 -21.93 10.60
C THR A 44 0.55 -21.03 10.88
N LYS A 45 1.53 -20.98 9.97
CA LYS A 45 2.76 -20.20 10.07
C LYS A 45 2.46 -18.71 10.09
N ASN A 46 1.57 -18.26 9.21
CA ASN A 46 1.34 -16.83 8.97
C ASN A 46 0.06 -16.27 9.59
N THR A 47 -0.83 -17.08 10.17
CA THR A 47 -1.97 -16.55 10.96
C THR A 47 -1.65 -16.60 12.47
N ILE A 48 -1.24 -15.43 12.97
CA ILE A 48 -0.63 -15.26 14.29
C ILE A 48 -1.63 -14.62 15.25
N LEU A 49 -1.79 -15.22 16.43
CA LEU A 49 -2.58 -14.63 17.52
C LEU A 49 -1.66 -14.22 18.68
N LYS A 50 -1.83 -12.98 19.16
CA LYS A 50 -1.13 -12.44 20.34
C LYS A 50 -2.14 -11.83 21.29
N SER A 51 -1.88 -11.90 22.60
CA SER A 51 -2.69 -11.19 23.60
C SER A 51 -2.58 -9.68 23.39
N LYS A 52 -3.72 -8.99 23.45
CA LYS A 52 -3.77 -7.53 23.30
C LYS A 52 -3.09 -6.78 24.46
N ASP A 53 -3.12 -7.38 25.65
CA ASP A 53 -2.57 -6.78 26.87
C ASP A 53 -1.35 -7.54 27.43
N GLY A 54 -1.00 -8.67 26.82
CA GLY A 54 0.12 -9.54 27.22
C GLY A 54 -0.16 -10.44 28.43
N SER A 55 -1.19 -10.15 29.23
CA SER A 55 -1.49 -10.82 30.51
C SER A 55 -2.72 -11.72 30.48
N SER A 56 -3.75 -11.30 29.73
CA SER A 56 -4.96 -12.07 29.51
C SER A 56 -4.70 -13.21 28.52
N PRO A 57 -5.43 -14.35 28.63
CA PRO A 57 -5.31 -15.44 27.68
C PRO A 57 -5.60 -14.97 26.25
N VAL A 58 -4.91 -15.53 25.26
CA VAL A 58 -5.20 -15.26 23.84
C VAL A 58 -6.59 -15.77 23.48
N ILE A 59 -6.94 -16.97 23.96
CA ILE A 59 -8.26 -17.59 23.77
C ILE A 59 -8.75 -18.13 25.11
N THR A 60 -9.99 -17.81 25.47
CA THR A 60 -10.73 -18.43 26.57
C THR A 60 -11.89 -19.25 26.01
N VAL A 61 -12.04 -20.50 26.44
CA VAL A 61 -13.06 -21.44 25.97
C VAL A 61 -14.01 -21.78 27.11
N ASN A 62 -15.26 -21.34 26.98
CA ASN A 62 -16.35 -21.61 27.94
C ASN A 62 -17.41 -22.54 27.34
N GLY A 63 -17.61 -22.50 26.03
CA GLY A 63 -18.51 -23.39 25.28
C GLY A 63 -17.95 -24.80 25.09
N SER A 64 -18.84 -25.77 24.93
CA SER A 64 -18.51 -27.18 24.70
C SER A 64 -18.07 -27.45 23.27
N ASN A 65 -17.22 -28.46 23.06
CA ASN A 65 -16.83 -28.95 21.72
C ASN A 65 -16.25 -27.89 20.76
N ALA A 66 -15.69 -26.79 21.25
CA ALA A 66 -15.03 -25.83 20.38
C ALA A 66 -13.85 -26.48 19.64
N SER A 67 -13.56 -26.04 18.43
CA SER A 67 -12.34 -26.45 17.70
C SER A 67 -11.44 -25.25 17.44
N ILE A 68 -10.15 -25.40 17.71
CA ILE A 68 -9.13 -24.35 17.53
C ILE A 68 -8.02 -24.93 16.67
N GLU A 69 -7.93 -24.46 15.43
CA GLU A 69 -7.13 -25.09 14.39
C GLU A 69 -6.21 -24.10 13.66
N ASN A 70 -4.99 -24.53 13.35
CA ASN A 70 -4.08 -23.86 12.41
C ASN A 70 -3.67 -22.43 12.79
N PHE A 71 -3.27 -22.18 14.04
CA PHE A 71 -2.78 -20.88 14.50
C PHE A 71 -1.35 -20.95 15.06
N THR A 72 -0.59 -19.88 14.88
CA THR A 72 0.61 -19.62 15.69
C THR A 72 0.30 -18.63 16.82
N LEU A 73 0.40 -19.08 18.07
CA LEU A 73 0.19 -18.26 19.27
C LEU A 73 1.54 -17.77 19.83
N LEU A 74 1.69 -16.45 19.97
CA LEU A 74 2.95 -15.82 20.39
C LEU A 74 2.80 -14.90 21.62
N ASP A 75 3.91 -14.76 22.36
CA ASP A 75 4.19 -13.69 23.35
C ASP A 75 3.04 -13.32 24.31
N SER A 76 2.40 -14.32 24.93
CA SER A 76 1.29 -14.10 25.87
C SER A 76 1.50 -14.90 27.15
N GLU A 77 1.13 -14.36 28.33
CA GLU A 77 1.26 -15.08 29.63
C GLU A 77 0.56 -16.45 29.61
N LEU A 78 -0.60 -16.54 28.95
CA LEU A 78 -1.34 -17.77 28.69
C LEU A 78 -1.87 -17.79 27.25
N GLY A 79 -1.69 -18.92 26.55
CA GLY A 79 -2.20 -19.13 25.20
C GLY A 79 -3.70 -19.39 25.21
N ILE A 80 -4.08 -20.61 25.62
CA ILE A 80 -5.47 -21.04 25.68
C ILE A 80 -5.84 -21.39 27.12
N LEU A 81 -6.91 -20.76 27.60
CA LEU A 81 -7.59 -21.13 28.84
C LEU A 81 -8.89 -21.87 28.50
N VAL A 82 -9.07 -23.07 29.03
CA VAL A 82 -10.34 -23.80 28.97
C VAL A 82 -10.96 -23.77 30.35
N ASP A 83 -12.08 -23.04 30.49
CA ASP A 83 -12.71 -22.78 31.78
C ASP A 83 -14.03 -23.54 31.94
N SER A 84 -13.92 -24.79 32.39
CA SER A 84 -15.04 -25.61 32.83
C SER A 84 -16.18 -25.89 31.79
N PRO A 85 -15.93 -26.03 30.47
CA PRO A 85 -16.98 -26.48 29.56
C PRO A 85 -17.39 -27.93 29.85
N ALA A 86 -18.65 -28.27 29.56
CA ALA A 86 -19.18 -29.60 29.83
C ALA A 86 -18.48 -30.70 29.02
N ASN A 87 -18.17 -30.41 27.75
CA ASN A 87 -17.33 -31.25 26.90
C ASN A 87 -16.13 -30.45 26.38
N GLY A 88 -14.95 -31.07 26.38
CA GLY A 88 -13.70 -30.42 26.06
C GLY A 88 -13.58 -29.98 24.60
N PRO A 89 -12.75 -28.97 24.31
CA PRO A 89 -12.45 -28.57 22.96
C PRO A 89 -11.42 -29.48 22.29
N GLN A 90 -11.35 -29.38 20.96
CA GLN A 90 -10.25 -29.90 20.17
C GLN A 90 -9.29 -28.76 19.82
N MET A 91 -8.00 -28.96 20.10
CA MET A 91 -6.93 -28.03 19.75
C MET A 91 -5.99 -28.78 18.80
N LYS A 92 -6.04 -28.43 17.51
CA LYS A 92 -5.34 -29.16 16.45
C LYS A 92 -4.41 -28.26 15.67
N ASN A 93 -3.25 -28.78 15.27
CA ASN A 93 -2.43 -28.13 14.24
C ASN A 93 -1.98 -26.70 14.61
N ASN A 94 -1.84 -26.39 15.90
CA ASN A 94 -1.40 -25.07 16.35
C ASN A 94 0.08 -25.08 16.73
N VAL A 95 0.72 -23.92 16.60
CA VAL A 95 2.06 -23.64 17.14
C VAL A 95 1.91 -22.78 18.40
N PHE A 96 2.45 -23.25 19.52
CA PHE A 96 2.51 -22.51 20.78
C PHE A 96 3.95 -22.10 21.08
N ARG A 97 4.23 -20.81 20.91
CA ARG A 97 5.53 -20.21 21.18
C ARG A 97 5.36 -18.92 21.97
N LEU A 98 4.94 -19.09 23.22
CA LEU A 98 4.62 -17.99 24.10
C LEU A 98 5.83 -17.44 24.85
N GLY A 99 6.90 -18.23 24.96
CA GLY A 99 8.14 -17.83 25.61
C GLY A 99 8.35 -18.44 27.00
N ARG A 100 9.60 -18.38 27.48
CA ARG A 100 10.11 -19.18 28.61
C ARG A 100 9.55 -18.85 30.00
N ASN A 101 8.61 -17.91 30.10
CA ASN A 101 7.93 -17.58 31.36
C ASN A 101 6.42 -17.88 31.31
N ASN A 102 5.93 -18.41 30.18
CA ASN A 102 4.51 -18.42 29.84
C ASN A 102 3.97 -19.84 29.66
N ILE A 103 2.64 -19.97 29.78
CA ILE A 103 1.93 -21.26 29.74
C ILE A 103 1.18 -21.41 28.42
N ALA A 104 1.36 -22.51 27.69
CA ALA A 104 0.66 -22.68 26.41
C ALA A 104 -0.83 -22.98 26.57
N ILE A 105 -1.18 -24.02 27.34
CA ILE A 105 -2.57 -24.44 27.54
C ILE A 105 -2.84 -24.66 29.04
N GLU A 106 -3.96 -24.14 29.52
CA GLU A 106 -4.52 -24.45 30.84
C GLU A 106 -5.93 -25.03 30.71
N LEU A 107 -6.12 -26.25 31.22
CA LEU A 107 -7.39 -26.97 31.22
C LEU A 107 -7.97 -27.08 32.63
N ASN A 108 -9.11 -26.44 32.86
CA ASN A 108 -9.80 -26.45 34.15
C ASN A 108 -11.14 -27.19 34.06
N ASN A 109 -11.26 -28.29 34.82
CA ASN A 109 -12.52 -29.01 35.09
C ASN A 109 -13.37 -29.35 33.84
N THR A 110 -12.73 -29.80 32.76
CA THR A 110 -13.41 -30.23 31.52
C THR A 110 -13.32 -31.76 31.34
N ASN A 111 -14.10 -32.32 30.41
CA ASN A 111 -14.10 -33.74 30.07
C ASN A 111 -13.94 -33.94 28.56
N GLY A 112 -12.93 -34.71 28.15
CA GLY A 112 -12.72 -35.08 26.75
C GLY A 112 -12.03 -34.01 25.91
N SER A 113 -11.14 -33.20 26.49
CA SER A 113 -10.32 -32.27 25.70
C SER A 113 -9.30 -33.03 24.86
N GLU A 114 -9.05 -32.57 23.65
CA GLU A 114 -8.08 -33.17 22.72
C GLU A 114 -7.02 -32.15 22.30
N ILE A 115 -5.76 -32.48 22.52
CA ILE A 115 -4.58 -31.70 22.12
C ILE A 115 -3.81 -32.56 21.12
N ILE A 116 -4.03 -32.32 19.83
CA ILE A 116 -3.57 -33.21 18.75
C ILE A 116 -2.76 -32.43 17.72
N ASN A 117 -1.63 -32.98 17.24
CA ASN A 117 -0.85 -32.36 16.16
C ASN A 117 -0.42 -30.91 16.46
N ASN A 118 -0.05 -30.55 17.69
CA ASN A 118 0.41 -29.19 17.98
C ASN A 118 1.94 -29.16 18.15
N THR A 119 2.56 -28.03 17.84
CA THR A 119 3.98 -27.80 18.12
C THR A 119 4.13 -26.83 19.29
N PHE A 120 4.71 -27.29 20.39
CA PHE A 120 5.05 -26.49 21.55
C PHE A 120 6.56 -26.18 21.54
N TYR A 121 6.90 -24.89 21.53
CA TYR A 121 8.29 -24.47 21.40
C TYR A 121 8.63 -23.31 22.35
N GLY A 122 9.56 -23.56 23.29
CA GLY A 122 10.15 -22.48 24.07
C GLY A 122 9.28 -21.93 25.21
N ASN A 123 8.29 -22.67 25.69
CA ASN A 123 7.40 -22.25 26.78
C ASN A 123 7.97 -22.61 28.18
N LEU A 124 7.47 -21.95 29.23
CA LEU A 124 7.74 -22.38 30.62
C LEU A 124 7.04 -23.71 30.93
N LEU A 125 5.74 -23.76 30.60
CA LEU A 125 4.87 -24.91 30.80
C LEU A 125 4.00 -25.10 29.57
N ASP A 126 4.05 -26.27 28.94
CA ASP A 126 3.23 -26.52 27.75
C ASP A 126 1.77 -26.78 28.12
N ILE A 127 1.52 -27.68 29.08
CA ILE A 127 0.15 -28.04 29.46
C ILE A 127 -0.01 -28.07 30.98
N ARG A 128 -0.96 -27.28 31.50
CA ARG A 128 -1.48 -27.40 32.86
C ARG A 128 -2.86 -28.06 32.80
N ASN A 129 -3.01 -29.22 33.43
CA ASN A 129 -4.23 -30.02 33.33
C ASN A 129 -4.84 -30.36 34.69
N SER A 130 -6.01 -29.78 34.97
CA SER A 130 -6.85 -30.07 36.14
C SER A 130 -8.21 -30.66 35.73
N SER A 131 -8.27 -31.33 34.58
CA SER A 131 -9.50 -31.82 33.96
C SER A 131 -9.73 -33.32 34.17
N ILE A 132 -10.95 -33.79 33.89
CA ILE A 132 -11.38 -35.16 34.17
C ILE A 132 -10.73 -36.15 33.20
N SER A 133 -10.73 -35.83 31.91
CA SER A 133 -10.08 -36.63 30.87
C SER A 133 -9.51 -35.74 29.75
N THR A 134 -8.32 -36.10 29.26
CA THR A 134 -7.64 -35.38 28.18
C THR A 134 -6.84 -36.33 27.29
N VAL A 135 -6.89 -36.15 25.98
CA VAL A 135 -6.05 -36.84 25.00
C VAL A 135 -4.96 -35.88 24.52
N ILE A 136 -3.69 -36.29 24.61
CA ILE A 136 -2.53 -35.54 24.16
C ILE A 136 -1.76 -36.42 23.17
N LYS A 137 -1.98 -36.21 21.87
CA LYS A 137 -1.48 -37.11 20.83
C LYS A 137 -0.75 -36.38 19.71
N ASN A 138 0.34 -36.97 19.22
CA ASN A 138 1.04 -36.52 18.01
C ASN A 138 1.51 -35.06 18.03
N ASN A 139 1.82 -34.52 19.21
CA ASN A 139 2.36 -33.17 19.36
C ASN A 139 3.90 -33.20 19.36
N ILE A 140 4.53 -32.10 18.99
CA ILE A 140 5.96 -31.87 19.20
C ILE A 140 6.14 -30.98 20.44
N PHE A 141 7.05 -31.37 21.33
CA PHE A 141 7.49 -30.55 22.45
C PHE A 141 9.01 -30.33 22.36
N SER A 142 9.44 -29.07 22.23
CA SER A 142 10.86 -28.71 22.10
C SER A 142 11.20 -27.46 22.91
N ASN A 143 12.43 -27.39 23.41
CA ASN A 143 12.96 -26.21 24.10
C ASN A 143 12.13 -25.76 25.33
N TYR A 144 11.45 -26.69 26.00
CA TYR A 144 10.60 -26.44 27.18
C TYR A 144 11.36 -26.60 28.52
N GLU A 145 10.80 -26.00 29.59
CA GLU A 145 11.25 -26.23 30.97
C GLU A 145 10.42 -27.34 31.64
N THR A 146 9.09 -27.23 31.65
CA THR A 146 8.16 -28.26 32.13
C THR A 146 7.15 -28.63 31.03
N LEU A 147 6.97 -29.92 30.78
CA LEU A 147 6.09 -30.40 29.71
C LEU A 147 4.61 -30.37 30.13
N ILE A 148 4.23 -31.24 31.07
CA ILE A 148 2.85 -31.38 31.53
C ILE A 148 2.82 -31.34 33.06
N GLN A 149 1.93 -30.51 33.61
CA GLN A 149 1.57 -30.51 35.03
C GLN A 149 0.12 -30.94 35.17
N ALA A 150 -0.10 -32.19 35.60
CA ALA A 150 -1.41 -32.80 35.65
C ALA A 150 -1.85 -33.18 37.07
N THR A 151 -3.14 -32.99 37.35
CA THR A 151 -3.85 -33.62 38.48
C THR A 151 -5.00 -34.54 38.02
N GLY A 152 -5.26 -34.59 36.71
CA GLY A 152 -6.33 -35.36 36.05
C GLY A 152 -5.90 -36.69 35.42
N GLN A 153 -6.79 -37.30 34.61
CA GLN A 153 -6.46 -38.49 33.80
C GLN A 153 -6.10 -38.10 32.35
N GLU A 154 -5.00 -38.67 31.84
CA GLU A 154 -4.44 -38.32 30.55
C GLU A 154 -4.15 -39.57 29.71
N ILE A 155 -4.45 -39.49 28.42
CA ILE A 155 -3.99 -40.44 27.41
C ILE A 155 -2.92 -39.73 26.59
N ILE A 156 -1.66 -40.11 26.79
CA ILE A 156 -0.50 -39.52 26.11
C ILE A 156 0.05 -40.54 25.11
N ALA A 157 0.10 -40.20 23.83
CA ALA A 157 0.56 -41.12 22.78
C ALA A 157 1.25 -40.40 21.60
N PHE A 158 2.23 -41.03 20.97
CA PHE A 158 2.86 -40.58 19.70
C PHE A 158 3.44 -39.14 19.70
N ASN A 159 3.77 -38.57 20.87
CA ASN A 159 4.35 -37.22 20.92
C ASN A 159 5.87 -37.25 20.69
N CYS A 160 6.40 -36.26 19.98
CA CYS A 160 7.83 -36.09 19.73
C CYS A 160 8.49 -35.14 20.75
N MET A 161 9.62 -35.51 21.36
CA MET A 161 10.27 -34.71 22.40
C MET A 161 11.77 -34.95 22.60
N GLU A 162 12.53 -33.87 22.78
CA GLU A 162 14.01 -33.84 22.87
C GLU A 162 14.63 -34.65 24.03
N LYS A 163 13.86 -35.01 25.05
CA LYS A 163 14.36 -35.57 26.33
C LYS A 163 13.85 -36.99 26.64
N ASN A 164 13.28 -37.69 25.66
CA ASN A 164 13.19 -39.16 25.66
C ASN A 164 12.27 -39.79 26.73
N GLU A 165 11.07 -39.22 26.99
CA GLU A 165 10.14 -39.79 27.98
C GLU A 165 9.04 -40.69 27.37
N THR A 166 8.42 -40.34 26.22
CA THR A 166 7.31 -41.13 25.60
C THR A 166 7.13 -41.02 24.07
N ALA A 167 8.17 -41.20 23.25
CA ALA A 167 8.01 -41.31 21.79
C ALA A 167 8.11 -42.76 21.32
N TYR A 168 7.23 -43.17 20.39
CA TYR A 168 7.18 -44.51 19.81
C TYR A 168 7.05 -44.42 18.29
N ASP A 169 7.79 -45.24 17.53
CA ASP A 169 7.62 -45.37 16.07
C ASP A 169 6.36 -46.16 15.70
N ASN A 170 6.04 -46.24 14.40
CA ASN A 170 4.91 -47.02 13.86
C ASN A 170 5.00 -48.53 14.14
N ASN A 171 6.12 -49.01 14.70
CA ASN A 171 6.32 -50.39 15.14
C ASN A 171 6.20 -50.57 16.66
N GLY A 172 5.90 -49.49 17.40
CA GLY A 172 5.78 -49.50 18.85
C GLY A 172 7.12 -49.52 19.59
N ASN A 173 8.24 -49.20 18.94
CA ASN A 173 9.55 -49.09 19.58
C ASN A 173 9.74 -47.70 20.17
N ARG A 174 10.34 -47.60 21.35
CA ARG A 174 10.78 -46.30 21.89
C ARG A 174 11.85 -45.69 21.01
N VAL A 175 11.68 -44.43 20.61
CA VAL A 175 12.65 -43.71 19.78
C VAL A 175 13.10 -42.46 20.50
N ASN A 176 14.41 -42.20 20.51
CA ASN A 176 14.94 -40.91 20.93
C ASN A 176 14.83 -39.95 19.75
N VAL A 177 14.00 -38.92 19.90
CA VAL A 177 13.61 -38.05 18.80
C VAL A 177 13.87 -36.60 19.14
N THR A 178 14.70 -35.95 18.34
CA THR A 178 14.88 -34.50 18.38
C THR A 178 14.20 -33.93 17.15
N PRO A 179 13.22 -33.02 17.28
CA PRO A 179 12.67 -32.31 16.13
C PRO A 179 13.75 -31.50 15.45
N ILE A 180 13.69 -31.48 14.13
CA ILE A 180 14.56 -30.65 13.28
C ILE A 180 13.58 -29.85 12.42
N PHE A 181 13.47 -28.57 12.74
CA PHE A 181 12.58 -27.64 12.03
C PHE A 181 13.33 -26.92 10.92
N VAL A 182 12.63 -26.55 9.86
CA VAL A 182 13.19 -25.79 8.74
C VAL A 182 13.75 -24.45 9.21
N ASP A 183 12.95 -23.65 9.94
CA ASP A 183 13.39 -22.36 10.48
C ASP A 183 12.49 -21.90 11.65
N PRO A 184 12.80 -22.29 12.90
CA PRO A 184 11.99 -21.94 14.06
C PRO A 184 12.27 -20.51 14.59
N ASP A 185 12.94 -19.64 13.83
CA ASP A 185 13.24 -18.26 14.25
C ASP A 185 11.95 -17.44 14.47
N ILE A 186 12.04 -16.39 15.30
CA ILE A 186 10.91 -15.50 15.64
C ILE A 186 10.35 -14.76 14.43
N ASP A 187 11.20 -14.55 13.43
CA ASP A 187 10.84 -13.84 12.22
C ASP A 187 10.15 -14.74 11.17
N THR A 188 10.28 -16.07 11.29
CA THR A 188 9.86 -17.04 10.27
C THR A 188 8.73 -17.96 10.74
N ASN A 189 8.72 -18.35 12.03
CA ASN A 189 7.77 -19.29 12.63
C ASN A 189 7.59 -20.60 11.83
N ASP A 190 8.63 -21.03 11.13
CA ASP A 190 8.58 -22.19 10.26
C ASP A 190 8.90 -23.48 11.03
N PHE A 191 7.86 -24.04 11.63
CA PHE A 191 7.94 -25.31 12.34
C PHE A 191 7.63 -26.53 11.45
N HIS A 192 7.69 -26.39 10.12
CA HIS A 192 7.76 -27.57 9.25
C HIS A 192 8.99 -28.39 9.60
N LEU A 193 8.88 -29.71 9.49
CA LEU A 193 9.98 -30.62 9.76
C LEU A 193 10.91 -30.71 8.54
N GLU A 194 12.21 -30.66 8.78
CA GLU A 194 13.19 -31.02 7.76
C GLU A 194 13.04 -32.49 7.36
N SER A 195 13.43 -32.83 6.13
CA SER A 195 13.31 -34.18 5.58
C SER A 195 14.02 -35.26 6.42
N ASN A 196 15.03 -34.87 7.20
CA ASN A 196 15.84 -35.74 8.07
C ASN A 196 15.33 -35.79 9.53
N SER A 197 14.23 -35.11 9.85
CA SER A 197 13.72 -35.07 11.23
C SER A 197 13.16 -36.42 11.65
N ALA A 198 13.51 -36.85 12.87
CA ALA A 198 12.99 -38.08 13.46
C ALA A 198 11.55 -37.95 14.00
N CYS A 199 10.97 -36.74 13.97
CA CYS A 199 9.57 -36.50 14.32
C CYS A 199 8.60 -36.74 13.16
N ARG A 200 9.11 -37.13 11.99
CA ARG A 200 8.31 -37.50 10.83
C ARG A 200 7.75 -38.91 10.98
N ASP A 201 6.57 -39.14 10.41
CA ASP A 201 5.90 -40.45 10.40
C ASP A 201 5.76 -41.10 11.81
N LEU A 202 5.36 -40.32 12.82
CA LEU A 202 5.11 -40.79 14.19
C LEU A 202 3.59 -40.97 14.42
N SER A 203 2.98 -42.07 13.97
CA SER A 203 1.54 -42.30 14.14
C SER A 203 1.14 -43.70 14.64
N ASP A 204 -0.15 -43.88 14.91
CA ASP A 204 -0.82 -45.20 15.02
C ASP A 204 -1.54 -45.63 13.73
N THR A 205 -1.42 -44.84 12.67
CA THR A 205 -2.09 -45.01 11.39
C THR A 205 -1.09 -45.35 10.29
N THR A 206 -1.59 -45.64 9.09
CA THR A 206 -0.77 -45.86 7.89
C THR A 206 -1.05 -44.77 6.86
N SER A 207 -1.24 -43.53 7.31
CA SER A 207 -1.64 -42.42 6.43
C SER A 207 -0.42 -41.68 5.90
N ASP A 208 -0.54 -41.04 4.74
CA ASP A 208 0.57 -40.29 4.12
C ASP A 208 0.94 -38.99 4.89
N TYR A 209 0.24 -38.67 5.98
CA TYR A 209 0.36 -37.41 6.74
C TYR A 209 0.68 -37.65 8.23
N ASP A 210 1.52 -38.62 8.54
CA ASP A 210 1.72 -39.11 9.91
C ASP A 210 2.81 -38.34 10.71
N ASP A 211 3.21 -37.15 10.25
CA ASP A 211 4.16 -36.28 10.94
C ASP A 211 3.62 -35.77 12.29
N ALA A 212 4.49 -35.63 13.28
CA ALA A 212 4.13 -34.98 14.54
C ALA A 212 4.06 -33.46 14.40
N GLY A 213 3.22 -32.84 15.23
CA GLY A 213 3.16 -31.39 15.39
C GLY A 213 2.25 -30.68 14.39
N ALA A 214 2.37 -29.35 14.35
CA ALA A 214 1.41 -28.43 13.74
C ALA A 214 1.09 -28.72 12.26
N TYR A 215 2.05 -29.27 11.52
CA TYR A 215 1.97 -29.50 10.07
C TYR A 215 1.81 -30.98 9.70
N GLY A 216 1.29 -31.79 10.63
CA GLY A 216 1.01 -33.20 10.42
C GLY A 216 -0.41 -33.61 10.82
N GLY A 217 -0.78 -34.82 10.43
CA GLY A 217 -2.10 -35.43 10.64
C GLY A 217 -3.23 -34.78 9.84
N GLU A 218 -4.45 -35.27 10.03
CA GLU A 218 -5.64 -34.74 9.36
C GLU A 218 -5.94 -33.29 9.81
N GLY A 219 -6.22 -32.41 8.86
CA GLY A 219 -6.72 -31.06 9.12
C GLY A 219 -5.68 -29.93 9.17
N PHE A 220 -4.38 -30.26 9.06
CA PHE A 220 -3.31 -29.28 8.92
C PHE A 220 -3.52 -28.35 7.72
N ASP A 221 -2.93 -27.15 7.75
CA ASP A 221 -3.01 -26.25 6.60
C ASP A 221 -2.15 -26.76 5.44
N LYS A 222 -2.76 -26.88 4.26
CA LYS A 222 -2.10 -27.36 3.04
C LYS A 222 -1.58 -26.21 2.18
N VAL A 223 -1.24 -25.08 2.78
CA VAL A 223 -0.74 -23.91 2.05
C VAL A 223 0.77 -24.00 1.94
N PRO A 224 1.33 -24.26 0.75
CA PRO A 224 2.78 -24.35 0.62
C PRO A 224 3.46 -22.98 0.75
N ASP A 225 4.77 -23.02 0.99
CA ASP A 225 5.59 -21.81 1.01
C ASP A 225 5.57 -21.05 -0.32
N ALA A 226 5.67 -19.72 -0.22
CA ALA A 226 5.66 -18.83 -1.38
C ALA A 226 6.88 -19.04 -2.29
N ILE A 227 6.63 -19.15 -3.60
CA ILE A 227 7.66 -19.46 -4.59
C ILE A 227 8.28 -18.19 -5.18
N LYS A 228 9.61 -18.19 -5.29
CA LYS A 228 10.37 -17.05 -5.83
C LYS A 228 10.81 -17.33 -7.25
N ILE A 229 10.46 -16.44 -8.18
CA ILE A 229 11.05 -16.42 -9.52
C ILE A 229 12.54 -16.05 -9.40
N THR A 230 13.41 -16.92 -9.91
CA THR A 230 14.86 -16.78 -9.81
C THR A 230 15.45 -16.11 -11.05
N SER A 231 14.90 -16.37 -12.24
CA SER A 231 15.30 -15.70 -13.47
C SER A 231 14.25 -15.82 -14.58
N ILE A 232 14.34 -14.92 -15.56
CA ILE A 232 13.58 -14.98 -16.81
C ILE A 232 14.59 -14.89 -17.95
N ALA A 233 14.69 -15.94 -18.74
CA ALA A 233 15.59 -16.02 -19.89
C ALA A 233 14.84 -15.78 -21.20
N GLU A 234 15.36 -14.85 -21.99
CA GLU A 234 14.92 -14.63 -23.36
C GLU A 234 15.74 -15.55 -24.26
N GLN A 235 15.07 -16.51 -24.90
CA GLN A 235 15.71 -17.45 -25.82
C GLN A 235 15.72 -16.87 -27.23
N ASN A 236 14.54 -16.66 -27.79
CA ASN A 236 14.27 -15.99 -29.06
C ASN A 236 12.79 -15.56 -29.04
N LEU A 237 12.50 -14.27 -28.97
CA LEU A 237 11.10 -13.79 -28.98
C LEU A 237 10.35 -14.38 -30.19
N PRO A 238 9.10 -14.84 -30.00
CA PRO A 238 8.19 -14.56 -28.89
C PRO A 238 8.26 -15.56 -27.71
N GLU A 239 9.36 -16.31 -27.56
CA GLU A 239 9.54 -17.31 -26.51
C GLU A 239 10.39 -16.81 -25.35
N ILE A 240 9.91 -17.07 -24.13
CA ILE A 240 10.66 -16.85 -22.87
C ILE A 240 10.57 -18.07 -21.98
N THR A 241 11.59 -18.28 -21.15
CA THR A 241 11.56 -19.29 -20.08
C THR A 241 11.65 -18.61 -18.73
N VAL A 242 10.73 -18.94 -17.84
CA VAL A 242 10.70 -18.48 -16.44
C VAL A 242 11.23 -19.60 -15.56
N TYR A 243 12.10 -19.27 -14.61
CA TYR A 243 12.70 -20.20 -13.64
C TYR A 243 12.37 -19.75 -12.22
N TRP A 244 12.20 -20.69 -11.29
CA TRP A 244 11.88 -20.39 -9.90
C TRP A 244 12.61 -21.31 -8.92
N SER A 245 12.52 -20.98 -7.62
CA SER A 245 13.07 -21.76 -6.53
C SER A 245 12.23 -23.02 -6.28
N GLU A 246 12.87 -24.08 -5.80
CA GLU A 246 12.16 -25.21 -5.21
C GLU A 246 11.44 -24.76 -3.92
N SER A 247 10.29 -25.36 -3.64
CA SER A 247 9.58 -25.18 -2.36
C SER A 247 10.38 -25.77 -1.20
N GLY A 248 10.33 -25.12 -0.04
CA GLY A 248 10.80 -25.71 1.22
C GLY A 248 9.88 -26.85 1.70
N ASP A 249 8.61 -26.77 1.33
CA ASP A 249 7.62 -27.81 1.58
C ASP A 249 7.82 -29.01 0.64
N TYR A 250 8.13 -30.16 1.23
CA TYR A 250 8.37 -31.41 0.51
C TYR A 250 7.07 -32.07 0.02
N GLN A 251 5.91 -31.66 0.53
CA GLN A 251 4.61 -32.30 0.32
C GLN A 251 3.85 -31.76 -0.90
N ILE A 252 4.39 -30.75 -1.61
CA ILE A 252 3.73 -30.18 -2.80
C ILE A 252 3.53 -31.23 -3.91
N ASP A 253 2.53 -31.08 -4.76
CA ASP A 253 2.32 -31.91 -5.95
C ASP A 253 2.95 -31.30 -7.21
N GLY A 254 3.03 -29.98 -7.27
CA GLY A 254 3.62 -29.30 -8.42
C GLY A 254 3.62 -27.78 -8.30
N TYR A 255 3.83 -27.12 -9.44
CA TYR A 255 3.83 -25.68 -9.58
C TYR A 255 2.91 -25.23 -10.72
N LYS A 256 2.34 -24.04 -10.58
CA LYS A 256 1.63 -23.33 -11.64
C LYS A 256 2.31 -21.99 -11.93
N LEU A 257 2.59 -21.72 -13.20
CA LEU A 257 3.04 -20.42 -13.69
C LEU A 257 1.85 -19.63 -14.22
N TYR A 258 1.58 -18.49 -13.60
CA TYR A 258 0.59 -17.50 -14.04
C TYR A 258 1.28 -16.35 -14.77
N TYR A 259 0.70 -15.89 -15.88
CA TYR A 259 1.24 -14.77 -16.65
C TYR A 259 0.17 -13.97 -17.41
N ASP A 260 0.41 -12.68 -17.61
CA ASP A 260 -0.41 -11.80 -18.45
C ASP A 260 0.38 -10.56 -18.91
N ASN A 261 -0.09 -9.85 -19.94
CA ASN A 261 0.45 -8.54 -20.36
C ASN A 261 -0.18 -7.35 -19.62
N LYS A 262 -1.17 -7.62 -18.78
CA LYS A 262 -1.67 -6.71 -17.75
C LYS A 262 -0.92 -6.98 -16.45
N ALA A 263 -0.75 -5.93 -15.64
CA ALA A 263 -0.22 -6.10 -14.30
C ALA A 263 -1.06 -7.16 -13.57
N ILE A 264 -0.39 -8.24 -13.16
CA ILE A 264 -0.98 -9.26 -12.30
C ILE A 264 -1.09 -8.62 -10.93
N TYR A 265 -2.25 -8.02 -10.66
CA TYR A 265 -2.65 -7.42 -9.38
C TYR A 265 -1.49 -6.77 -8.60
N SER A 266 -1.09 -5.56 -9.01
CA SER A 266 -0.17 -4.70 -8.25
C SER A 266 -0.94 -3.71 -7.37
N ALA A 267 -1.70 -4.21 -6.39
CA ALA A 267 -2.25 -3.34 -5.36
C ALA A 267 -2.35 -4.10 -4.05
N ALA A 268 -1.77 -3.52 -3.00
CA ALA A 268 -1.75 -4.05 -1.66
C ALA A 268 -3.18 -4.34 -1.17
N GLN A 269 -3.55 -5.62 -1.14
CA GLN A 269 -4.36 -6.23 -0.10
C GLN A 269 -4.30 -7.74 -0.29
N ASP A 270 -4.20 -8.45 0.82
CA ASP A 270 -4.33 -9.89 0.95
C ASP A 270 -5.70 -10.36 0.43
N VAL A 271 -5.83 -10.44 -0.89
CA VAL A 271 -7.02 -10.98 -1.52
C VAL A 271 -6.76 -12.45 -1.77
N TYR A 272 -7.26 -13.26 -0.84
CA TYR A 272 -7.61 -14.66 -1.06
C TYR A 272 -8.70 -14.69 -2.12
N LEU A 273 -8.34 -14.42 -3.37
CA LEU A 273 -9.21 -14.71 -4.49
C LEU A 273 -9.50 -16.21 -4.43
N THR A 274 -10.76 -16.59 -4.59
CA THR A 274 -11.13 -17.98 -4.83
C THR A 274 -10.36 -18.47 -6.05
N LEU A 275 -9.98 -19.76 -6.10
CA LEU A 275 -9.29 -20.36 -7.25
C LEU A 275 -10.02 -20.05 -8.58
N GLU A 276 -11.35 -19.97 -8.53
CA GLU A 276 -12.23 -19.64 -9.65
C GLU A 276 -12.00 -18.22 -10.22
N ASP A 277 -11.83 -17.22 -9.36
CA ASP A 277 -11.52 -15.84 -9.79
C ASP A 277 -10.07 -15.73 -10.33
N ARG A 278 -9.15 -16.60 -9.87
CA ARG A 278 -7.74 -16.63 -10.30
C ARG A 278 -7.57 -17.20 -11.70
N GLU A 279 -8.17 -18.36 -11.97
CA GLU A 279 -8.06 -19.06 -13.25
C GLU A 279 -8.85 -18.36 -14.38
N ALA A 280 -9.91 -17.60 -14.03
CA ALA A 280 -10.67 -16.83 -15.01
C ALA A 280 -9.94 -15.57 -15.51
N ALA A 281 -8.99 -15.03 -14.75
CA ALA A 281 -8.36 -13.74 -15.01
C ALA A 281 -6.96 -13.83 -15.65
N LEU A 282 -6.25 -14.95 -15.51
CA LEU A 282 -4.84 -15.10 -15.88
C LEU A 282 -4.60 -16.33 -16.74
N LYS A 283 -3.57 -16.28 -17.61
CA LYS A 283 -3.11 -17.48 -18.30
C LYS A 283 -2.30 -18.33 -17.32
N VAL A 284 -2.51 -19.64 -17.33
CA VAL A 284 -1.86 -20.59 -16.42
C VAL A 284 -1.17 -21.72 -17.19
N ILE A 285 0.00 -22.14 -16.70
CA ILE A 285 0.69 -23.36 -17.13
C ILE A 285 0.96 -24.19 -15.87
N ASP A 286 0.33 -25.37 -15.79
CA ASP A 286 0.70 -26.38 -14.81
C ASP A 286 1.98 -27.08 -15.28
N THR A 287 3.02 -27.03 -14.45
CA THR A 287 4.34 -27.59 -14.78
C THR A 287 4.65 -28.89 -14.06
N GLY A 288 3.72 -29.41 -13.25
CA GLY A 288 4.01 -30.43 -12.25
C GLY A 288 5.21 -30.01 -11.40
N LYS A 289 6.14 -30.94 -11.15
CA LYS A 289 7.36 -30.71 -10.35
C LYS A 289 8.49 -29.96 -11.07
N SER A 290 8.29 -29.50 -12.30
CA SER A 290 9.35 -28.78 -13.04
C SER A 290 9.58 -27.39 -12.44
N LEU A 291 10.85 -26.95 -12.36
CA LEU A 291 11.23 -25.62 -11.82
C LEU A 291 11.34 -24.52 -12.88
N SER A 292 10.74 -24.77 -14.04
CA SER A 292 10.72 -23.83 -15.15
C SER A 292 9.56 -24.11 -16.09
N ALA A 293 9.05 -23.05 -16.72
CA ALA A 293 8.13 -23.15 -17.84
C ALA A 293 8.56 -22.24 -18.98
N THR A 294 8.39 -22.73 -20.20
CA THR A 294 8.54 -21.94 -21.41
C THR A 294 7.17 -21.48 -21.88
N ILE A 295 7.04 -20.16 -22.07
CA ILE A 295 5.85 -19.55 -22.67
C ILE A 295 6.18 -19.28 -24.13
N SER A 296 5.43 -19.92 -25.02
CA SER A 296 5.45 -19.66 -26.45
C SER A 296 4.34 -18.66 -26.82
N ASP A 297 4.47 -18.01 -27.97
CA ASP A 297 3.44 -17.13 -28.56
C ASP A 297 3.08 -15.86 -27.75
N LEU A 298 4.07 -15.23 -27.09
CA LEU A 298 3.88 -13.90 -26.52
C LEU A 298 3.58 -12.85 -27.59
N ASN A 299 2.70 -11.89 -27.27
CA ASN A 299 2.53 -10.72 -28.11
C ASN A 299 3.74 -9.79 -27.95
N THR A 300 4.46 -9.55 -29.04
CA THR A 300 5.67 -8.71 -29.08
C THR A 300 5.46 -7.37 -29.76
N GLN A 301 4.26 -7.11 -30.29
CA GLN A 301 3.97 -5.94 -31.10
C GLN A 301 3.24 -4.87 -30.28
N ALA A 302 3.99 -3.86 -29.83
CA ALA A 302 3.44 -2.66 -29.21
C ALA A 302 2.82 -1.73 -30.27
N LEU A 303 1.68 -1.12 -29.95
CA LEU A 303 1.05 -0.10 -30.79
C LEU A 303 1.84 1.22 -30.70
N GLN A 304 2.02 1.90 -31.83
CA GLN A 304 2.68 3.20 -31.85
C GLN A 304 1.81 4.24 -31.12
N PRO A 305 2.35 4.92 -30.09
CA PRO A 305 1.62 5.98 -29.40
C PRO A 305 1.46 7.23 -30.27
N VAL A 306 0.45 8.04 -29.96
CA VAL A 306 0.30 9.36 -30.58
C VAL A 306 1.24 10.38 -29.96
N ALA A 307 1.57 11.45 -30.70
CA ALA A 307 2.44 12.52 -30.19
C ALA A 307 1.82 13.20 -28.96
N PRO A 308 2.58 13.41 -27.87
CA PRO A 308 2.09 14.14 -26.70
C PRO A 308 1.99 15.64 -26.96
N THR A 309 1.10 16.31 -26.22
CA THR A 309 0.95 17.77 -26.20
C THR A 309 1.66 18.33 -24.98
N LEU A 310 2.80 18.98 -25.22
CA LEU A 310 3.64 19.57 -24.17
C LEU A 310 3.19 20.99 -23.80
N SER A 311 3.27 21.33 -22.52
CA SER A 311 3.13 22.67 -21.96
C SER A 311 4.22 22.90 -20.91
N ILE A 312 4.82 24.09 -20.90
CA ILE A 312 5.96 24.41 -20.02
C ILE A 312 5.67 25.68 -19.24
N LEU A 313 5.94 25.64 -17.93
CA LEU A 313 5.94 26.79 -17.05
C LEU A 313 7.40 27.11 -16.63
N PRO A 314 7.93 28.31 -16.90
CA PRO A 314 9.27 28.69 -16.47
C PRO A 314 9.28 29.06 -14.98
N ALA A 315 10.40 28.76 -14.32
CA ALA A 315 10.66 29.14 -12.93
C ALA A 315 12.17 29.38 -12.71
N ASN A 316 12.55 29.81 -11.50
CA ASN A 316 13.95 30.11 -11.19
C ASN A 316 14.82 28.88 -11.37
N ASN A 317 15.76 28.97 -12.29
CA ASN A 317 16.72 27.92 -12.61
C ASN A 317 16.07 26.59 -13.03
N LYS A 318 14.81 26.59 -13.47
CA LYS A 318 14.10 25.37 -13.84
C LYS A 318 12.94 25.57 -14.81
N LEU A 319 12.54 24.48 -15.45
CA LEU A 319 11.32 24.39 -16.26
C LEU A 319 10.42 23.30 -15.70
N ILE A 320 9.14 23.62 -15.51
CA ILE A 320 8.11 22.66 -15.09
C ILE A 320 7.34 22.23 -16.34
N LEU A 321 7.50 20.97 -16.72
CA LEU A 321 6.89 20.38 -17.89
C LEU A 321 5.60 19.68 -17.48
N THR A 322 4.57 19.82 -18.31
CA THR A 322 3.29 19.11 -18.19
C THR A 322 2.83 18.66 -19.57
N TRP A 323 2.24 17.48 -19.67
CA TRP A 323 1.70 16.96 -20.93
C TRP A 323 0.45 16.11 -20.69
N ASN A 324 -0.36 15.90 -21.74
CA ASN A 324 -1.50 14.99 -21.64
C ASN A 324 -1.04 13.54 -21.53
N ALA A 325 -1.80 12.71 -20.82
CA ALA A 325 -1.63 11.26 -20.89
C ALA A 325 -1.87 10.78 -22.33
N VAL A 326 -0.95 9.96 -22.84
CA VAL A 326 -1.02 9.31 -24.15
C VAL A 326 -1.44 7.86 -23.95
N GLU A 327 -2.43 7.42 -24.72
CA GLU A 327 -2.92 6.04 -24.67
C GLU A 327 -1.80 5.04 -25.01
N ASN A 328 -1.71 3.95 -24.24
CA ASN A 328 -0.67 2.92 -24.32
C ASN A 328 0.76 3.38 -24.00
N ALA A 329 1.00 4.65 -23.62
CA ALA A 329 2.34 5.07 -23.23
C ALA A 329 2.76 4.39 -21.91
N THR A 330 3.93 3.77 -21.92
CA THR A 330 4.57 3.16 -20.75
C THR A 330 5.67 4.05 -20.16
N SER A 331 6.25 4.94 -20.97
CA SER A 331 7.12 6.02 -20.50
C SER A 331 7.10 7.21 -21.46
N TYR A 332 7.75 8.31 -21.06
CA TYR A 332 8.01 9.45 -21.93
C TYR A 332 9.49 9.78 -21.93
N LYS A 333 10.03 10.08 -23.10
CA LYS A 333 11.41 10.52 -23.30
C LYS A 333 11.44 12.01 -23.59
N VAL A 334 12.08 12.74 -22.70
CA VAL A 334 12.21 14.20 -22.77
C VAL A 334 13.51 14.54 -23.47
N TYR A 335 13.47 15.59 -24.29
CA TYR A 335 14.61 16.17 -24.96
C TYR A 335 14.68 17.66 -24.65
N TYR A 336 15.87 18.17 -24.35
CA TYR A 336 16.07 19.60 -24.19
C TYR A 336 17.47 20.01 -24.62
N ARG A 337 17.61 21.25 -25.10
CA ARG A 337 18.91 21.86 -25.41
C ARG A 337 18.91 23.34 -25.06
N ALA A 338 20.06 23.87 -24.66
CA ALA A 338 20.27 25.30 -24.45
C ALA A 338 20.79 25.94 -25.74
N ASN A 339 20.10 26.94 -26.28
CA ASN A 339 20.42 27.57 -27.57
C ASN A 339 20.68 26.48 -28.65
N ASP A 340 21.86 26.51 -29.27
CA ASP A 340 22.33 25.53 -30.27
C ASP A 340 23.29 24.47 -29.68
N ASP A 341 23.24 24.25 -28.36
CA ASP A 341 24.03 23.22 -27.68
C ASP A 341 23.51 21.79 -27.95
N VAL A 342 24.24 20.79 -27.47
CA VAL A 342 23.94 19.37 -27.59
C VAL A 342 22.60 19.05 -26.92
N VAL A 343 21.81 18.20 -27.60
CA VAL A 343 20.54 17.69 -27.07
C VAL A 343 20.80 16.75 -25.90
N LYS A 344 20.18 17.07 -24.76
CA LYS A 344 20.13 16.22 -23.56
C LYS A 344 18.80 15.48 -23.54
N THR A 345 18.81 14.25 -23.04
CA THR A 345 17.62 13.40 -22.97
C THR A 345 17.59 12.52 -21.73
N PHE A 346 16.39 12.18 -21.27
CA PHE A 346 16.12 11.27 -20.17
C PHE A 346 14.68 10.73 -20.26
N GLU A 347 14.40 9.63 -19.58
CA GLU A 347 13.04 9.05 -19.48
C GLU A 347 12.41 9.32 -18.12
N THR A 348 11.08 9.44 -18.10
CA THR A 348 10.32 9.86 -16.90
C THR A 348 9.38 8.80 -16.32
N GLY A 349 9.27 7.62 -16.95
CA GLY A 349 8.23 6.65 -16.65
C GLY A 349 6.84 7.13 -17.08
N ASN A 350 5.77 6.45 -16.62
CA ASN A 350 4.40 6.81 -16.98
C ASN A 350 3.84 7.94 -16.08
N VAL A 351 4.41 9.13 -16.24
CA VAL A 351 3.97 10.36 -15.58
C VAL A 351 3.55 11.39 -16.61
N THR A 352 2.90 12.47 -16.15
CA THR A 352 2.41 13.57 -17.00
C THR A 352 3.04 14.92 -16.66
N SER A 353 4.06 14.91 -15.81
CA SER A 353 4.80 16.11 -15.43
C SER A 353 6.22 15.79 -15.01
N TYR A 354 7.15 16.73 -15.23
CA TYR A 354 8.54 16.62 -14.77
C TYR A 354 9.16 18.00 -14.58
N GLU A 355 10.08 18.15 -13.61
CA GLU A 355 10.84 19.38 -13.38
C GLU A 355 12.27 19.22 -13.90
N ILE A 356 12.67 20.02 -14.90
CA ILE A 356 14.07 20.13 -15.30
C ILE A 356 14.73 21.21 -14.46
N ASP A 357 15.50 20.80 -13.46
CA ASP A 357 16.26 21.68 -12.57
C ASP A 357 17.67 22.03 -13.10
N GLY A 358 18.35 22.96 -12.42
CA GLY A 358 19.75 23.30 -12.66
C GLY A 358 19.98 24.07 -13.97
N LEU A 359 18.93 24.70 -14.51
CA LEU A 359 18.99 25.50 -15.71
C LEU A 359 19.48 26.92 -15.39
N SER A 360 20.08 27.58 -16.37
CA SER A 360 20.48 28.98 -16.24
C SER A 360 19.34 29.89 -16.66
N ASN A 361 19.01 30.89 -15.84
CA ASN A 361 18.02 31.90 -16.20
C ASN A 361 18.47 32.68 -17.45
N GLU A 362 17.50 33.21 -18.21
CA GLU A 362 17.72 33.99 -19.43
C GLU A 362 18.39 33.22 -20.59
N ILE A 363 18.79 31.97 -20.38
CA ILE A 363 19.23 31.08 -21.45
C ILE A 363 18.00 30.47 -22.12
N THR A 364 17.97 30.51 -23.45
CA THR A 364 16.88 29.93 -24.23
C THR A 364 17.02 28.43 -24.28
N TYR A 365 15.99 27.71 -23.85
CA TYR A 365 15.91 26.26 -23.97
C TYR A 365 14.84 25.89 -25.00
N THR A 366 15.15 24.90 -25.83
CA THR A 366 14.16 24.23 -26.68
C THR A 366 13.89 22.86 -26.11
N VAL A 367 12.62 22.53 -25.88
CA VAL A 367 12.17 21.30 -25.22
C VAL A 367 11.09 20.62 -26.06
N TRP A 368 11.18 19.30 -26.19
CA TRP A 368 10.15 18.45 -26.80
C TRP A 368 10.19 17.07 -26.13
N LEU A 369 9.16 16.26 -26.33
CA LEU A 369 9.15 14.89 -25.82
C LEU A 369 8.43 13.92 -26.75
N GLU A 370 8.72 12.64 -26.57
CA GLU A 370 8.10 11.51 -27.28
C GLU A 370 7.46 10.59 -26.25
N ALA A 371 6.32 9.99 -26.60
CA ALA A 371 5.72 8.91 -25.83
C ALA A 371 6.33 7.58 -26.29
N ILE A 372 6.65 6.71 -25.34
CA ILE A 372 7.18 5.37 -25.57
C ILE A 372 6.12 4.36 -25.15
N ASN A 373 5.90 3.33 -25.96
CA ASN A 373 5.17 2.14 -25.58
C ASN A 373 6.05 0.90 -25.77
N GLN A 374 6.12 0.09 -24.72
CA GLN A 374 6.76 -1.21 -24.75
C GLN A 374 5.90 -2.16 -23.93
N LEU A 375 5.55 -3.32 -24.51
CA LEU A 375 4.76 -4.31 -23.79
C LEU A 375 5.59 -4.89 -22.65
N SER A 376 4.95 -5.12 -21.50
CA SER A 376 5.52 -5.90 -20.41
C SER A 376 4.62 -7.11 -20.15
N TYR A 377 5.22 -8.25 -19.87
CA TYR A 377 4.52 -9.39 -19.28
C TYR A 377 4.90 -9.53 -17.82
N TYR A 378 3.93 -9.89 -17.01
CA TYR A 378 4.07 -10.12 -15.58
C TYR A 378 3.97 -11.62 -15.33
N PHE A 379 4.71 -12.11 -14.35
CA PHE A 379 4.80 -13.53 -14.02
C PHE A 379 4.62 -13.74 -12.53
N GLN A 380 3.94 -14.82 -12.19
CA GLN A 380 3.79 -15.29 -10.83
C GLN A 380 3.83 -16.81 -10.81
N VAL A 381 4.49 -17.39 -9.80
CA VAL A 381 4.56 -18.85 -9.63
C VAL A 381 4.01 -19.20 -8.26
N VAL A 382 3.22 -20.27 -8.21
CA VAL A 382 2.79 -20.89 -6.96
C VAL A 382 3.16 -22.36 -6.95
N ALA A 383 3.45 -22.89 -5.77
CA ALA A 383 3.41 -24.33 -5.54
C ALA A 383 1.98 -24.73 -5.15
N TYR A 384 1.60 -25.98 -5.40
CA TYR A 384 0.29 -26.48 -4.98
C TYR A 384 0.36 -27.90 -4.41
N ILE A 385 -0.57 -28.19 -3.50
CA ILE A 385 -0.95 -29.53 -3.04
C ILE A 385 -2.34 -29.83 -3.59
N THR A 386 -2.62 -31.08 -3.93
CA THR A 386 -3.95 -31.56 -4.31
C THR A 386 -4.75 -31.73 -3.03
N ALA A 387 -5.73 -30.86 -2.82
CA ALA A 387 -6.57 -30.87 -1.64
C ALA A 387 -8.03 -31.16 -2.00
N GLU A 388 -8.83 -31.49 -1.00
CA GLU A 388 -10.28 -31.61 -1.14
C GLU A 388 -10.90 -30.24 -1.44
N ALA A 389 -12.14 -30.24 -1.94
CA ALA A 389 -12.87 -29.00 -2.19
C ALA A 389 -12.96 -28.13 -0.92
N ASP A 390 -12.73 -26.81 -1.05
CA ASP A 390 -12.76 -25.78 0.02
C ASP A 390 -11.51 -25.64 0.92
N GLU A 391 -10.40 -26.29 0.57
CA GLU A 391 -9.07 -26.08 1.17
C GLU A 391 -8.18 -25.17 0.32
N PHE A 392 -7.45 -24.26 0.96
CA PHE A 392 -6.40 -23.50 0.28
C PHE A 392 -5.22 -24.43 0.07
N SER A 393 -4.86 -24.63 -1.19
CA SER A 393 -3.84 -25.62 -1.56
C SER A 393 -2.76 -25.07 -2.48
N GLU A 394 -2.77 -23.76 -2.74
CA GLU A 394 -1.74 -23.07 -3.51
C GLU A 394 -1.00 -22.07 -2.63
N SER A 395 0.31 -21.94 -2.85
CA SER A 395 1.16 -20.99 -2.13
C SER A 395 0.78 -19.56 -2.44
N TYR A 396 1.22 -18.64 -1.58
CA TYR A 396 1.07 -17.21 -1.85
C TYR A 396 1.89 -16.78 -3.08
N PHE A 397 1.37 -15.76 -3.77
CA PHE A 397 2.18 -15.01 -4.71
C PHE A 397 3.24 -14.23 -3.94
N THR A 398 4.49 -14.39 -4.32
CA THR A 398 5.52 -13.47 -3.83
C THR A 398 5.25 -12.10 -4.46
N LYS A 399 5.14 -11.06 -3.62
CA LYS A 399 5.02 -9.69 -4.09
C LYS A 399 6.34 -9.26 -4.70
N ALA A 400 6.49 -9.55 -5.98
CA ALA A 400 7.51 -8.98 -6.82
C ALA A 400 6.80 -8.60 -8.11
N ASP A 401 6.96 -7.34 -8.52
CA ASP A 401 6.66 -6.87 -9.87
C ASP A 401 7.61 -7.58 -10.86
N THR A 402 7.53 -8.91 -10.91
CA THR A 402 8.37 -9.74 -11.75
C THR A 402 7.80 -9.63 -13.14
N LYS A 403 8.26 -8.59 -13.82
CA LYS A 403 7.89 -8.30 -15.19
C LYS A 403 9.09 -8.37 -16.10
N ARG A 404 8.81 -8.65 -17.36
CA ARG A 404 9.77 -8.58 -18.45
C ARG A 404 9.18 -7.71 -19.54
N ASP A 405 9.93 -6.69 -19.95
CA ASP A 405 9.61 -5.94 -21.15
C ASP A 405 9.90 -6.81 -22.37
N ILE A 406 8.95 -6.87 -23.29
CA ILE A 406 8.94 -7.76 -24.45
C ILE A 406 8.90 -6.93 -25.73
N GLY A 407 9.76 -7.30 -26.68
CA GLY A 407 9.91 -6.58 -27.95
C GLY A 407 10.70 -5.28 -27.80
N SER A 408 10.86 -4.58 -28.91
CA SER A 408 11.50 -3.25 -28.94
C SER A 408 10.50 -2.15 -28.57
N PRO A 409 10.93 -1.10 -27.85
CA PRO A 409 10.08 0.06 -27.59
C PRO A 409 9.69 0.73 -28.91
N VAL A 410 8.43 1.16 -28.99
CA VAL A 410 7.90 1.93 -30.12
C VAL A 410 7.68 3.36 -29.66
N VAL A 411 8.18 4.31 -30.44
CA VAL A 411 8.12 5.75 -30.14
C VAL A 411 7.04 6.46 -30.95
N SER A 412 6.37 7.43 -30.34
CA SER A 412 5.52 8.37 -31.06
C SER A 412 6.33 9.30 -31.95
N GLU A 413 5.63 10.04 -32.81
CA GLU A 413 6.17 11.31 -33.32
C GLU A 413 6.46 12.28 -32.15
N ALA A 414 7.43 13.17 -32.35
CA ALA A 414 7.79 14.16 -31.33
C ALA A 414 6.66 15.18 -31.10
N SER A 415 6.53 15.65 -29.87
CA SER A 415 5.68 16.81 -29.58
C SER A 415 6.16 18.04 -30.35
N GLN A 416 5.30 19.04 -30.48
CA GLN A 416 5.77 20.37 -30.88
C GLN A 416 6.85 20.84 -29.91
N SER A 417 7.96 21.36 -30.44
CA SER A 417 9.02 21.92 -29.62
C SER A 417 8.61 23.29 -29.11
N ILE A 418 8.90 23.54 -27.83
CA ILE A 418 8.65 24.82 -27.18
C ILE A 418 10.00 25.46 -26.85
N THR A 419 10.16 26.70 -27.28
CA THR A 419 11.32 27.53 -26.96
C THR A 419 10.96 28.50 -25.85
N ILE A 420 11.68 28.43 -24.72
CA ILE A 420 11.37 29.19 -23.50
C ILE A 420 12.64 29.49 -22.69
N GLN A 421 12.61 30.52 -21.86
CA GLN A 421 13.70 30.89 -20.94
C GLN A 421 13.25 30.68 -19.48
N PRO A 422 14.04 30.00 -18.64
CA PRO A 422 13.85 30.04 -17.19
C PRO A 422 13.98 31.49 -16.71
N GLU A 423 13.05 31.90 -15.85
CA GLU A 423 13.00 33.27 -15.35
C GLU A 423 13.52 33.30 -13.91
N ALA A 424 14.42 34.23 -13.62
CA ALA A 424 14.89 34.44 -12.26
C ALA A 424 13.70 34.81 -11.37
N ILE A 425 13.46 34.04 -10.31
CA ILE A 425 12.64 34.53 -9.19
C ILE A 425 13.49 35.60 -8.53
N VAL A 426 13.22 36.86 -8.83
CA VAL A 426 13.83 37.96 -8.09
C VAL A 426 13.33 37.85 -6.65
N ALA A 427 14.25 37.50 -5.75
CA ALA A 427 13.95 37.42 -4.34
C ALA A 427 13.39 38.77 -3.87
N TYR A 428 12.15 38.73 -3.39
CA TYR A 428 11.61 39.79 -2.57
C TYR A 428 12.46 39.85 -1.29
N PRO A 429 13.15 40.96 -0.91
CA PRO A 429 12.84 42.37 -1.19
C PRO A 429 14.08 43.23 -1.54
N VAL A 430 14.70 43.08 -2.72
CA VAL A 430 15.65 44.10 -3.20
C VAL A 430 15.39 44.38 -4.68
N LEU A 431 14.34 45.16 -4.95
CA LEU A 431 14.19 45.83 -6.23
C LEU A 431 14.65 47.29 -6.05
N PRO A 432 15.56 47.81 -6.91
CA PRO A 432 15.99 49.22 -6.87
C PRO A 432 14.81 50.19 -6.91
N ASP A 433 14.96 51.42 -6.41
CA ASP A 433 13.86 52.39 -6.31
C ASP A 433 13.06 52.55 -7.62
N GLY A 434 11.78 52.11 -7.64
CA GLY A 434 10.92 52.29 -8.82
C GLY A 434 9.96 51.18 -9.26
N HIS A 435 9.71 50.11 -8.49
CA HIS A 435 8.86 48.97 -8.94
C HIS A 435 7.47 48.87 -8.26
N CYS A 436 6.50 48.27 -8.97
CA CYS A 436 5.13 48.03 -8.50
C CYS A 436 5.00 46.66 -7.79
N PHE A 437 5.51 46.59 -6.56
CA PHE A 437 5.43 45.47 -5.59
C PHE A 437 4.19 44.56 -5.65
N ILE A 438 3.00 45.10 -5.36
CA ILE A 438 1.76 44.31 -5.25
C ILE A 438 1.32 43.78 -6.61
N ALA A 439 1.47 44.59 -7.67
CA ALA A 439 1.12 44.18 -9.02
C ALA A 439 2.05 43.06 -9.52
N THR A 440 3.34 43.14 -9.25
CA THR A 440 4.29 42.07 -9.59
C THR A 440 4.00 40.78 -8.81
N ALA A 441 3.67 40.86 -7.51
CA ALA A 441 3.27 39.69 -6.73
C ALA A 441 1.96 39.03 -7.24
N ALA A 442 1.01 39.85 -7.72
CA ALA A 442 -0.26 39.37 -8.25
C ALA A 442 -0.12 38.80 -9.67
N PHE A 443 0.50 39.52 -10.60
CA PHE A 443 0.60 39.13 -12.01
C PHE A 443 1.78 38.19 -12.31
N GLY A 444 2.67 37.99 -11.35
CA GLY A 444 3.68 36.93 -11.35
C GLY A 444 5.01 37.30 -11.99
N TYR A 445 5.07 38.35 -12.81
CA TYR A 445 6.29 38.80 -13.46
C TYR A 445 6.32 40.33 -13.65
N TYR A 446 7.53 40.89 -13.77
CA TYR A 446 7.77 42.34 -13.81
C TYR A 446 7.29 42.98 -15.12
N ASP A 447 7.50 42.31 -16.25
CA ASP A 447 7.12 42.80 -17.58
C ASP A 447 5.70 42.44 -18.00
N ALA A 448 4.87 42.05 -17.03
CA ALA A 448 3.45 41.86 -17.27
C ALA A 448 2.84 43.14 -17.83
N GLN A 449 2.07 43.03 -18.91
CA GLN A 449 1.44 44.17 -19.58
C GLN A 449 0.69 45.05 -18.56
N GLN A 450 -0.03 44.42 -17.63
CA GLN A 450 -0.77 45.09 -16.56
C GLN A 450 0.14 45.85 -15.59
N VAL A 451 1.28 45.24 -15.23
CA VAL A 451 2.29 45.87 -14.35
C VAL A 451 2.91 47.07 -15.06
N GLN A 452 3.26 46.94 -16.34
CA GLN A 452 3.84 48.02 -17.14
C GLN A 452 2.87 49.19 -17.34
N VAL A 453 1.58 48.92 -17.56
CA VAL A 453 0.53 49.95 -17.64
C VAL A 453 0.43 50.74 -16.34
N LEU A 454 0.37 50.06 -15.18
CA LEU A 454 0.29 50.74 -13.88
C LEU A 454 1.56 51.55 -13.55
N ARG A 455 2.72 51.09 -14.01
CA ARG A 455 4.00 51.81 -13.86
C ARG A 455 4.01 53.11 -14.68
N LYS A 456 3.59 53.05 -15.94
CA LYS A 456 3.45 54.25 -16.79
C LYS A 456 2.48 55.24 -16.17
N PHE A 457 1.34 54.76 -15.67
CA PHE A 457 0.38 55.61 -14.97
C PHE A 457 0.98 56.29 -13.73
N ARG A 458 1.71 55.54 -12.91
CA ARG A 458 2.42 56.12 -11.76
C ARG A 458 3.40 57.20 -12.20
N ASP A 459 4.19 56.94 -13.23
CA ASP A 459 5.27 57.81 -13.66
C ASP A 459 4.74 59.08 -14.37
N ASN A 460 3.70 58.95 -15.18
CA ASN A 460 3.13 60.04 -15.98
C ASN A 460 2.07 60.86 -15.23
N TYR A 461 1.33 60.26 -14.28
CA TYR A 461 0.19 60.91 -13.63
C TYR A 461 0.34 61.09 -12.11
N LEU A 462 0.90 60.10 -11.39
CA LEU A 462 1.02 60.20 -9.93
C LEU A 462 2.28 60.95 -9.48
N LYS A 463 3.42 60.78 -10.18
CA LYS A 463 4.65 61.49 -9.82
C LYS A 463 4.57 63.00 -10.08
N THR A 464 3.68 63.45 -10.95
CA THR A 464 3.63 64.86 -11.40
C THR A 464 3.03 65.80 -10.37
N ASN A 465 2.21 65.32 -9.43
CA ASN A 465 1.48 66.14 -8.46
C ASN A 465 1.72 65.71 -7.00
N LYS A 466 1.53 66.64 -6.05
CA LYS A 466 1.89 66.46 -4.64
C LYS A 466 1.13 65.30 -3.96
N ILE A 467 -0.15 65.14 -4.30
CA ILE A 467 -1.01 64.08 -3.76
C ILE A 467 -0.54 62.72 -4.29
N GLY A 468 -0.26 62.61 -5.59
CA GLY A 468 0.22 61.36 -6.18
C GLY A 468 1.59 60.94 -5.63
N ARG A 469 2.51 61.89 -5.39
CA ARG A 469 3.78 61.60 -4.69
C ARG A 469 3.57 61.10 -3.26
N ALA A 470 2.67 61.71 -2.49
CA ALA A 470 2.35 61.23 -1.14
C ALA A 470 1.76 59.80 -1.13
N PHE A 471 0.90 59.48 -2.11
CA PHE A 471 0.39 58.11 -2.30
C PHE A 471 1.51 57.13 -2.65
N ILE A 472 2.41 57.52 -3.58
CA ILE A 472 3.59 56.74 -3.94
C ILE A 472 4.42 56.46 -2.68
N ASP A 473 4.73 57.47 -1.88
CA ASP A 473 5.54 57.31 -0.67
C ASP A 473 4.88 56.38 0.37
N TRP A 474 3.54 56.41 0.48
CA TRP A 474 2.81 55.47 1.32
C TRP A 474 2.87 54.03 0.76
N TYR A 475 2.70 53.88 -0.56
CA TYR A 475 2.76 52.61 -1.26
C TYR A 475 4.15 51.96 -1.13
N TYR A 476 5.24 52.73 -1.25
CA TYR A 476 6.60 52.20 -1.08
C TYR A 476 6.90 51.80 0.36
N ARG A 477 6.27 52.45 1.35
CA ARG A 477 6.42 52.10 2.77
C ARG A 477 5.69 50.80 3.16
N HIS A 478 4.54 50.51 2.56
CA HIS A 478 3.68 49.39 3.00
C HIS A 478 3.54 48.26 1.95
N GLY A 479 3.75 48.57 0.68
CA GLY A 479 3.64 47.65 -0.44
C GLY A 479 4.54 46.41 -0.35
N PRO A 480 5.79 46.52 0.14
CA PRO A 480 6.66 45.35 0.30
C PRO A 480 6.08 44.24 1.20
N TYR A 481 5.57 44.61 2.37
CA TYR A 481 4.98 43.65 3.30
C TYR A 481 3.70 43.00 2.74
N ALA A 482 2.86 43.76 2.05
CA ALA A 482 1.66 43.22 1.40
C ALA A 482 2.01 42.21 0.28
N ALA A 483 3.02 42.51 -0.52
CA ALA A 483 3.46 41.63 -1.62
C ALA A 483 4.09 40.32 -1.11
N SER A 484 4.81 40.33 0.01
CA SER A 484 5.33 39.09 0.62
C SER A 484 4.20 38.15 1.05
N ILE A 485 3.09 38.69 1.57
CA ILE A 485 1.92 37.89 1.96
C ILE A 485 1.25 37.25 0.74
N ILE A 486 1.10 38.02 -0.35
CA ILE A 486 0.51 37.55 -1.61
C ILE A 486 1.36 36.44 -2.25
N ASN A 487 2.69 36.55 -2.16
CA ASN A 487 3.59 35.52 -2.67
C ASN A 487 3.57 34.25 -1.82
N ALA A 488 3.48 34.38 -0.49
CA ALA A 488 3.35 33.24 0.40
C ALA A 488 2.02 32.46 0.22
N HIS A 489 0.98 33.11 -0.32
CA HIS A 489 -0.35 32.51 -0.47
C HIS A 489 -0.87 32.65 -1.91
N PRO A 490 -0.58 31.67 -2.80
CA PRO A 490 -1.00 31.73 -4.21
C PRO A 490 -2.50 31.95 -4.45
N VAL A 491 -3.36 31.51 -3.51
CA VAL A 491 -4.82 31.70 -3.55
C VAL A 491 -5.25 33.18 -3.51
N LEU A 492 -4.41 34.09 -3.02
CA LEU A 492 -4.71 35.53 -2.99
C LEU A 492 -4.49 36.19 -4.35
N LYS A 493 -3.68 35.61 -5.23
CA LYS A 493 -3.31 36.22 -6.52
C LYS A 493 -4.52 36.51 -7.42
N PRO A 494 -5.49 35.60 -7.62
CA PRO A 494 -6.70 35.89 -8.40
C PRO A 494 -7.53 37.05 -7.85
N MET A 495 -7.67 37.14 -6.52
CA MET A 495 -8.42 38.24 -5.87
C MET A 495 -7.72 39.58 -6.08
N VAL A 496 -6.41 39.63 -5.90
CA VAL A 496 -5.62 40.86 -6.11
C VAL A 496 -5.64 41.26 -7.58
N ARG A 497 -5.56 40.31 -8.52
CA ARG A 497 -5.73 40.58 -9.96
C ARG A 497 -7.08 41.22 -10.26
N ALA A 498 -8.17 40.66 -9.70
CA ALA A 498 -9.51 41.20 -9.89
C ALA A 498 -9.66 42.63 -9.35
N LEU A 499 -9.03 42.94 -8.20
CA LEU A 499 -9.02 44.29 -7.62
C LEU A 499 -8.20 45.29 -8.45
N LEU A 500 -7.07 44.85 -9.01
CA LEU A 500 -6.18 45.71 -9.79
C LEU A 500 -6.67 45.92 -11.23
N TYR A 501 -7.44 45.00 -11.80
CA TYR A 501 -7.85 45.04 -13.20
C TYR A 501 -8.62 46.32 -13.60
N PRO A 502 -9.59 46.83 -12.81
CA PRO A 502 -10.25 48.10 -13.10
C PRO A 502 -9.27 49.28 -13.16
N LEU A 503 -8.24 49.30 -12.31
CA LEU A 503 -7.19 50.32 -12.32
C LEU A 503 -6.28 50.18 -13.54
N VAL A 504 -5.99 48.96 -13.98
CA VAL A 504 -5.23 48.70 -15.21
C VAL A 504 -5.99 49.23 -16.42
N ILE A 505 -7.28 48.93 -16.54
CA ILE A 505 -8.12 49.43 -17.64
C ILE A 505 -8.18 50.96 -17.61
N MET A 506 -8.38 51.57 -16.44
CA MET A 506 -8.39 53.03 -16.29
C MET A 506 -7.06 53.65 -16.72
N ALA A 507 -5.94 53.12 -16.23
CA ALA A 507 -4.60 53.56 -16.59
C ALA A 507 -4.34 53.44 -18.09
N GLU A 508 -4.77 52.34 -18.71
CA GLU A 508 -4.64 52.10 -20.14
C GLU A 508 -5.46 53.09 -20.99
N LEU A 509 -6.68 53.42 -20.56
CA LEU A 509 -7.53 54.42 -21.21
C LEU A 509 -6.93 55.83 -21.15
N LEU A 510 -6.34 56.20 -20.02
CA LEU A 510 -5.67 57.49 -19.82
C LEU A 510 -4.38 57.59 -20.65
N GLU A 511 -3.64 56.50 -20.82
CA GLU A 511 -2.41 56.47 -21.63
C GLU A 511 -2.69 56.48 -23.15
N LYS A 512 -3.84 55.97 -23.61
CA LYS A 512 -4.08 55.74 -25.06
C LYS A 512 -4.85 56.83 -25.81
N THR A 513 -5.58 57.77 -25.18
CA THR A 513 -6.35 58.80 -25.94
C THR A 513 -6.56 60.15 -25.21
N PHE A 514 -6.50 61.27 -25.96
CA PHE A 514 -6.94 62.62 -25.53
C PHE A 514 -8.41 62.64 -25.04
N VAL A 515 -9.22 61.68 -25.49
CA VAL A 515 -10.63 61.49 -25.11
C VAL A 515 -10.78 60.90 -23.69
N GLY A 516 -9.84 60.06 -23.24
CA GLY A 516 -9.83 59.49 -21.87
C GLY A 516 -9.64 60.54 -20.77
N PHE A 517 -8.88 61.60 -21.07
CA PHE A 517 -8.73 62.74 -20.18
C PHE A 517 -10.03 63.56 -20.05
N LEU A 518 -10.79 63.68 -21.15
CA LEU A 518 -12.06 64.42 -21.18
C LEU A 518 -13.18 63.66 -20.47
N THR A 519 -13.25 62.34 -20.62
CA THR A 519 -14.24 61.50 -19.91
C THR A 519 -13.98 61.45 -18.40
N PHE A 520 -12.71 61.47 -17.97
CA PHE A 520 -12.34 61.59 -16.57
C PHE A 520 -12.78 62.94 -15.95
N ILE A 521 -12.56 64.05 -16.66
CA ILE A 521 -13.03 65.37 -16.21
C ILE A 521 -14.57 65.42 -16.12
N VAL A 522 -15.29 64.85 -17.10
CA VAL A 522 -16.75 64.80 -17.08
C VAL A 522 -17.28 63.94 -15.92
N ALA A 523 -16.64 62.80 -15.64
CA ALA A 523 -17.00 61.96 -14.50
C ALA A 523 -16.76 62.68 -13.16
N CYS A 524 -15.62 63.36 -12.99
CA CYS A 524 -15.35 64.15 -11.78
C CYS A 524 -16.32 65.33 -11.62
N LEU A 525 -16.71 66.01 -12.71
CA LEU A 525 -17.67 67.12 -12.66
C LEU A 525 -19.10 66.68 -12.31
N LEU A 526 -19.51 65.48 -12.75
CA LEU A 526 -20.82 64.90 -12.40
C LEU A 526 -20.94 64.52 -10.91
N PHE A 527 -19.83 64.33 -10.21
CA PHE A 527 -19.82 64.08 -8.76
C PHE A 527 -19.74 65.36 -7.90
N ILE A 528 -19.47 66.55 -8.48
CA ILE A 528 -19.27 67.80 -7.74
C ILE A 528 -20.54 68.70 -7.69
N PHE A 529 -21.56 68.46 -8.53
CA PHE A 529 -22.83 69.23 -8.48
C PHE A 529 -24.03 68.34 -8.12
N PRO A 530 -24.58 68.43 -6.89
CA PRO A 530 -25.86 67.82 -6.58
C PRO A 530 -27.01 68.65 -7.16
N LYS A 531 -27.99 67.97 -7.78
CA LYS A 531 -29.23 68.56 -8.33
C LYS A 531 -29.95 69.42 -7.27
N ILE A 532 -30.13 70.71 -7.57
CA ILE A 532 -31.11 71.57 -6.89
C ILE A 532 -32.49 71.29 -7.51
N THR A 533 -33.39 70.67 -6.76
CA THR A 533 -34.82 70.59 -7.10
C THR A 533 -35.64 71.33 -6.03
N SER A 534 -36.25 72.45 -6.43
CA SER A 534 -37.21 73.19 -5.61
C SER A 534 -38.52 72.43 -5.47
N ARG A 535 -39.00 72.29 -4.23
CA ARG A 535 -40.30 71.76 -3.82
C ARG A 535 -41.47 72.67 -4.25
N ASN A 536 -42.63 72.08 -4.53
CA ASN A 536 -43.90 72.57 -4.00
C ASN A 536 -44.95 71.44 -3.85
N PRO A 537 -45.87 71.52 -2.87
CA PRO A 537 -46.59 70.36 -2.32
C PRO A 537 -48.06 70.27 -2.76
N LEU A 538 -48.57 69.03 -2.74
CA LEU A 538 -49.97 68.65 -2.93
C LEU A 538 -50.80 69.00 -1.66
N LEU A 539 -51.95 69.65 -1.83
CA LEU A 539 -52.99 69.78 -0.81
C LEU A 539 -54.02 68.64 -0.98
N GLY A 540 -54.29 67.92 0.11
CA GLY A 540 -55.34 66.89 0.21
C GLY A 540 -56.74 67.45 0.48
N PRO A 541 -57.78 66.59 0.47
CA PRO A 541 -59.18 67.00 0.44
C PRO A 541 -59.78 67.23 1.83
N GLY A 542 -60.72 68.18 1.93
CA GLY A 542 -61.58 68.42 3.09
C GLY A 542 -63.01 68.71 2.66
N ASN A 543 -63.96 67.99 3.29
CA ASN A 543 -65.41 68.02 3.10
C ASN A 543 -66.07 69.40 3.25
N LYS A 544 -67.02 69.73 2.35
CA LYS A 544 -68.46 69.88 2.61
C LYS A 544 -69.22 70.17 1.33
#